data_AF-A0A4U0GTY2-F1
#
_entry.id   AF-A0A4U0GTY2-F1
#
_cell.length_a   1.000
_cell.length_b   1.000
_cell.length_c   1.000
_cell.angle_alpha   90.00
_cell.angle_beta   90.00
_cell.angle_gamma   90.00
#
_symmetry.space_group_name_H-M   'P 1'
#
loop_
_entity.id
_entity.type
_entity.pdbx_description
1 polymer ?
#
loop_
_entity_poly.entity_id
_entity_poly.type
_entity_poly.pdbx_seq_one_letter_code
_entity_poly.pdbx_strand_id
1 'polypeptide(L)'
;MHTAEVALASRQGRRAYLLLSALTRELATATQRYVVAAGDSLWIISGRPEVYGNPYLWPLIWQANLDSLSDPNQLRAGQRLKIRSNPTVAEVVQALDTAHQYAGTRVRIGEVQDASP
;
A
#
# COMPACT_ATOMS: atom_id res chain seq x y z
N MET A 1 -25.06 43.04 24.34
CA MET A 1 -24.91 42.16 23.16
C MET A 1 -23.48 42.29 22.61
N HIS A 2 -22.57 41.39 22.99
CA HIS A 2 -21.51 40.86 22.09
C HIS A 2 -20.71 39.73 22.78
N THR A 3 -21.42 38.82 23.45
CA THR A 3 -20.90 37.53 23.90
C THR A 3 -20.79 36.50 22.75
N ALA A 4 -20.96 36.94 21.49
CA ALA A 4 -20.89 36.09 20.30
C ALA A 4 -19.48 36.04 19.67
N GLU A 5 -18.67 37.11 19.79
CA GLU A 5 -17.31 37.13 19.21
C GLU A 5 -16.29 36.31 20.00
N VAL A 6 -16.48 36.15 21.32
CA VAL A 6 -15.51 35.44 22.18
C VAL A 6 -15.62 33.91 22.02
N ALA A 7 -16.76 33.39 21.52
CA ALA A 7 -16.94 31.96 21.26
C ALA A 7 -16.27 31.50 19.94
N LEU A 8 -16.25 32.36 18.92
CA LEU A 8 -15.59 32.10 17.63
C LEU A 8 -14.06 32.19 17.72
N ALA A 9 -13.53 32.86 18.76
CA ALA A 9 -12.11 32.91 19.11
C ALA A 9 -11.63 31.69 19.91
N SER A 10 -12.36 30.57 19.85
CA SER A 10 -11.89 29.30 20.38
C SER A 10 -10.58 28.93 19.68
N ARG A 11 -9.45 29.04 20.40
CA ARG A 11 -8.10 28.55 20.04
C ARG A 11 -8.02 27.03 19.76
N GLN A 12 -9.14 26.42 19.43
CA GLN A 12 -9.33 25.02 19.13
C GLN A 12 -8.91 24.70 17.70
N GLY A 13 -8.89 25.65 16.76
CA GLY A 13 -8.44 25.40 15.38
C GLY A 13 -7.03 24.81 15.28
N ARG A 14 -6.07 25.31 16.07
CA ARG A 14 -4.71 24.75 16.14
C ARG A 14 -4.68 23.35 16.75
N ARG A 15 -5.48 23.09 17.80
CA ARG A 15 -5.57 21.76 18.43
C ARG A 15 -6.25 20.75 17.51
N ALA A 16 -7.35 21.14 16.86
CA ALA A 16 -8.04 20.35 15.86
C ALA A 16 -7.10 20.02 14.69
N TYR A 17 -6.36 21.01 14.18
CA TYR A 17 -5.35 20.79 13.15
C TYR A 17 -4.25 19.81 13.60
N LEU A 18 -3.71 19.97 14.80
CA LEU A 18 -2.69 19.06 15.33
C LEU A 18 -3.22 17.62 15.47
N LEU A 19 -4.42 17.45 16.03
CA LEU A 19 -5.06 16.14 16.17
C LEU A 19 -5.34 15.49 14.81
N LEU A 20 -5.89 16.26 13.86
CA LEU A 20 -6.11 15.78 12.48
C LEU A 20 -4.79 15.38 11.84
N SER A 21 -3.75 16.21 11.94
CA SER A 21 -2.43 15.92 11.36
C SER A 21 -1.79 14.66 11.94
N ALA A 22 -1.96 14.41 13.24
CA ALA A 22 -1.46 13.20 13.89
C ALA A 22 -2.23 11.96 13.42
N LEU A 23 -3.56 12.05 13.37
CA LEU A 23 -4.42 10.97 12.87
C LEU A 23 -4.15 10.65 11.40
N THR A 24 -4.01 11.67 10.55
CA THR A 24 -3.67 11.49 9.13
C THR A 24 -2.32 10.80 8.98
N ARG A 25 -1.32 11.14 9.81
CA ARG A 25 0.00 10.49 9.78
C ARG A 25 -0.09 9.04 10.25
N GLU A 26 -0.86 8.75 11.28
CA GLU A 26 -1.10 7.40 11.78
C GLU A 26 -1.76 6.52 10.70
N LEU A 27 -2.84 7.03 10.07
CA LEU A 27 -3.53 6.35 8.97
C LEU A 27 -2.63 6.13 7.75
N ALA A 28 -1.75 7.09 7.41
CA ALA A 28 -0.79 6.93 6.32
C ALA A 28 0.23 5.81 6.60
N THR A 29 0.50 5.51 7.86
CA THR A 29 1.37 4.39 8.27
C THR A 29 0.62 3.10 8.59
N ALA A 30 -0.71 3.08 8.43
CA ALA A 30 -1.50 1.90 8.71
C ALA A 30 -1.10 0.76 7.75
N THR A 31 -0.60 -0.33 8.33
CA THR A 31 -0.24 -1.53 7.58
C THR A 31 -1.02 -2.75 8.06
N GLN A 32 -1.54 -3.50 7.11
CA GLN A 32 -2.07 -4.85 7.32
C GLN A 32 -0.97 -5.89 7.07
N ARG A 33 -1.15 -7.08 7.66
CA ARG A 33 -0.32 -8.25 7.36
C ARG A 33 -1.08 -9.19 6.43
N TYR A 34 -0.42 -9.64 5.37
CA TYR A 34 -0.93 -10.64 4.44
C TYR A 34 -0.05 -11.88 4.48
N VAL A 35 -0.64 -13.07 4.46
CA VAL A 35 0.10 -14.34 4.38
C VAL A 35 0.02 -14.84 2.95
N VAL A 36 1.18 -14.95 2.30
CA VAL A 36 1.29 -15.40 0.91
C VAL A 36 0.80 -16.84 0.81
N ALA A 37 -0.16 -17.09 -0.07
CA ALA A 37 -0.62 -18.44 -0.42
C ALA A 37 0.23 -19.04 -1.55
N ALA A 38 0.16 -20.35 -1.73
CA ALA A 38 0.80 -21.00 -2.88
C ALA A 38 0.18 -20.46 -4.19
N GLY A 39 1.04 -20.08 -5.15
CA GLY A 39 0.62 -19.51 -6.43
C GLY A 39 0.34 -18.00 -6.40
N ASP A 40 0.47 -17.33 -5.26
CA ASP A 40 0.38 -15.88 -5.21
C ASP A 40 1.59 -15.22 -5.87
N SER A 41 1.32 -14.08 -6.51
CA SER A 41 2.34 -13.11 -6.94
C SER A 41 1.94 -11.73 -6.41
N LEU A 42 2.87 -10.78 -6.36
CA LEU A 42 2.54 -9.41 -5.95
C LEU A 42 1.43 -8.80 -6.83
N TRP A 43 1.39 -9.17 -8.12
CA TRP A 43 0.33 -8.79 -9.06
C TRP A 43 -1.04 -9.33 -8.63
N ILE A 44 -1.12 -10.62 -8.33
CA ILE A 44 -2.37 -11.25 -7.87
C ILE A 44 -2.81 -10.66 -6.54
N ILE A 45 -1.89 -10.53 -5.58
CA ILE A 45 -2.18 -10.00 -4.25
C ILE A 45 -2.71 -8.55 -4.35
N SER A 46 -2.04 -7.68 -5.10
CA SER A 46 -2.49 -6.28 -5.28
C SER A 46 -3.81 -6.16 -6.04
N GLY A 47 -4.10 -7.10 -6.95
CA GLY A 47 -5.38 -7.18 -7.65
C GLY A 47 -6.58 -7.55 -6.78
N ARG A 48 -6.35 -8.09 -5.58
CA ARG A 48 -7.45 -8.47 -4.68
C ARG A 48 -8.20 -7.22 -4.17
N PRO A 49 -9.55 -7.21 -4.17
CA PRO A 49 -10.34 -6.09 -3.67
C PRO A 49 -10.02 -5.72 -2.22
N GLU A 50 -9.64 -6.70 -1.39
CA GLU A 50 -9.29 -6.50 0.01
C GLU A 50 -7.90 -5.90 0.21
N VAL A 51 -7.09 -5.81 -0.85
CA VAL A 51 -5.74 -5.24 -0.83
C VAL A 51 -5.77 -3.86 -1.49
N TYR A 52 -5.85 -3.81 -2.81
CA TYR A 52 -5.95 -2.55 -3.57
C TYR A 52 -7.00 -2.60 -4.68
N GLY A 53 -7.45 -3.78 -5.10
CA GLY A 53 -8.31 -3.96 -6.26
C GLY A 53 -7.65 -3.56 -7.58
N ASN A 54 -6.33 -3.35 -7.59
CA ASN A 54 -5.59 -2.90 -8.76
C ASN A 54 -4.23 -3.61 -8.82
N PRO A 55 -4.04 -4.55 -9.77
CA PRO A 55 -2.79 -5.28 -9.92
C PRO A 55 -1.57 -4.41 -10.22
N TYR A 56 -1.74 -3.24 -10.84
CA TYR A 56 -0.64 -2.31 -11.12
C TYR A 56 -0.05 -1.66 -9.86
N LEU A 57 -0.69 -1.87 -8.70
CA LEU A 57 -0.19 -1.38 -7.41
C LEU A 57 0.68 -2.39 -6.68
N TRP A 58 1.03 -3.51 -7.32
CA TRP A 58 2.01 -4.47 -6.79
C TRP A 58 3.33 -3.82 -6.30
N PRO A 59 3.87 -2.73 -6.91
CA PRO A 59 5.11 -2.13 -6.42
C PRO A 59 4.97 -1.51 -5.03
N LEU A 60 3.77 -1.12 -4.59
CA LEU A 60 3.54 -0.64 -3.22
C LEU A 60 3.82 -1.74 -2.20
N ILE A 61 3.41 -2.98 -2.50
CA ILE A 61 3.67 -4.14 -1.65
C ILE A 61 5.18 -4.39 -1.61
N TRP A 62 5.85 -4.35 -2.75
CA TRP A 62 7.30 -4.57 -2.79
C TRP A 62 8.07 -3.51 -1.98
N GLN A 63 7.77 -2.23 -2.19
CA GLN A 63 8.39 -1.11 -1.48
C GLN A 63 8.20 -1.20 0.04
N ALA A 64 7.03 -1.68 0.50
CA ALA A 64 6.77 -1.87 1.93
C ALA A 64 7.53 -3.06 2.55
N ASN A 65 8.13 -3.93 1.73
CA ASN A 65 8.78 -5.17 2.16
C ASN A 65 10.22 -5.32 1.68
N LEU A 66 10.87 -4.26 1.17
CA LEU A 66 12.25 -4.30 0.65
C LEU A 66 13.25 -4.92 1.63
N ASP A 67 13.06 -4.72 2.94
CA ASP A 67 13.89 -5.33 3.99
C ASP A 67 13.88 -6.86 3.97
N SER A 68 12.78 -7.47 3.50
CA SER A 68 12.54 -8.91 3.54
C SER A 68 12.33 -9.55 2.16
N LEU A 69 12.11 -8.74 1.12
CA LEU A 69 11.81 -9.14 -0.24
C LEU A 69 12.64 -8.26 -1.19
N SER A 70 13.89 -8.64 -1.41
CA SER A 70 14.81 -7.90 -2.28
C SER A 70 14.44 -8.01 -3.76
N ASP A 71 13.84 -9.12 -4.17
CA ASP A 71 13.37 -9.36 -5.54
C ASP A 71 11.85 -9.61 -5.53
N PRO A 72 11.06 -8.85 -6.31
CA PRO A 72 9.60 -9.00 -6.34
C PRO A 72 9.10 -10.35 -6.87
N ASN A 73 9.96 -11.15 -7.52
CA ASN A 73 9.59 -12.49 -8.01
C ASN A 73 9.88 -13.61 -7.00
N GLN A 74 10.58 -13.31 -5.90
CA GLN A 74 11.02 -14.32 -4.92
C GLN A 74 10.08 -14.44 -3.73
N LEU A 75 8.77 -14.59 -4.00
CA LEU A 75 7.77 -14.82 -2.95
C LEU A 75 7.80 -16.28 -2.49
N ARG A 76 7.60 -16.48 -1.19
CA ARG A 76 7.46 -17.83 -0.59
C ARG A 76 6.08 -17.98 0.05
N ALA A 77 5.44 -19.13 -0.18
CA ALA A 77 4.20 -19.45 0.52
C ALA A 77 4.42 -19.46 2.04
N GLY A 78 3.47 -18.90 2.79
CA GLY A 78 3.57 -18.68 4.24
C GLY A 78 4.33 -17.41 4.65
N GLN A 79 4.99 -16.72 3.71
CA GLN A 79 5.65 -15.44 4.00
C GLN A 79 4.63 -14.37 4.40
N ARG A 80 4.99 -13.53 5.38
CA ARG A 80 4.13 -12.44 5.85
C ARG A 80 4.58 -11.14 5.20
N LEU A 81 3.72 -10.54 4.38
CA LEU A 81 3.94 -9.25 3.74
C LEU A 81 3.23 -8.14 4.51
N LYS A 82 3.89 -6.98 4.59
CA LYS A 82 3.28 -5.72 5.03
C LYS A 82 2.57 -5.08 3.84
N ILE A 83 1.29 -4.77 3.99
CA ILE A 83 0.49 -4.07 2.98
C ILE A 83 0.09 -2.72 3.58
N ARG A 84 0.45 -1.62 2.93
CA ARG A 84 -0.01 -0.28 3.35
C ARG A 84 -1.48 -0.14 2.97
N SER A 85 -2.34 0.15 3.94
CA SER A 85 -3.78 0.27 3.70
C SER A 85 -4.15 1.60 3.03
N ASN A 86 -3.43 2.68 3.37
CA ASN A 86 -3.71 4.02 2.86
C ASN A 86 -2.46 4.63 2.19
N PRO A 87 -2.07 4.15 1.00
CA PRO A 87 -1.00 4.79 0.25
C PRO A 87 -1.41 6.21 -0.17
N THR A 88 -0.44 7.11 -0.18
CA THR A 88 -0.63 8.48 -0.68
C THR A 88 -0.76 8.48 -2.20
N VAL A 89 -1.37 9.54 -2.76
CA VAL A 89 -1.49 9.69 -4.23
C VAL A 89 -0.12 9.65 -4.91
N ALA A 90 0.90 10.24 -4.31
CA ALA A 90 2.26 10.23 -4.84
C ALA A 90 2.83 8.80 -4.93
N GLU A 91 2.66 8.00 -3.88
CA GLU A 91 3.09 6.59 -3.87
C GLU A 91 2.33 5.77 -4.92
N VAL A 92 1.02 6.00 -5.06
CA VAL A 92 0.20 5.35 -6.10
C VAL A 92 0.72 5.69 -7.50
N VAL A 93 0.96 6.96 -7.80
CA VAL A 93 1.51 7.39 -9.10
C VAL A 93 2.86 6.72 -9.36
N GLN A 94 3.77 6.76 -8.38
CA GLN A 94 5.08 6.12 -8.50
C GLN A 94 4.96 4.61 -8.73
N ALA A 95 4.03 3.93 -8.05
CA ALA A 95 3.78 2.52 -8.25
C ALA A 95 3.27 2.21 -9.66
N LEU A 96 2.36 3.02 -10.20
CA LEU A 96 1.89 2.87 -11.58
C LEU A 96 3.02 3.05 -12.59
N ASP A 97 3.85 4.08 -12.43
CA ASP A 97 5.01 4.32 -13.29
C ASP A 97 5.98 3.13 -13.25
N THR A 98 6.25 2.62 -12.05
CA THR A 98 7.10 1.43 -11.85
C THR A 98 6.48 0.21 -12.56
N ALA A 99 5.19 -0.05 -12.36
CA ALA A 99 4.53 -1.19 -12.98
C ALA A 99 4.56 -1.14 -14.51
N HIS A 100 4.38 0.05 -15.11
CA HIS A 100 4.51 0.23 -16.57
C HIS A 100 5.92 -0.09 -17.07
N GLN A 101 6.96 0.30 -16.34
CA GLN A 101 8.35 -0.02 -16.70
C GLN A 101 8.61 -1.53 -16.66
N TYR A 102 8.10 -2.23 -15.65
CA TYR A 102 8.26 -3.69 -15.54
C TYR A 102 7.45 -4.46 -16.59
N ALA A 103 6.26 -3.97 -16.98
CA ALA A 103 5.41 -4.59 -18.00
C ALA A 103 6.07 -4.64 -19.39
N GLY A 104 7.02 -3.76 -19.68
CA GLY A 104 7.77 -3.75 -20.94
C GLY A 104 8.70 -4.95 -21.15
N THR A 105 8.94 -5.80 -20.14
CA THR A 105 10.11 -6.72 -20.16
C THR A 105 9.80 -8.23 -20.20
N ARG A 106 8.55 -8.70 -20.07
CA ARG A 106 8.07 -10.08 -20.36
C ARG A 106 6.68 -10.30 -19.74
N VAL A 107 5.62 -10.02 -20.49
CA VAL A 107 4.27 -10.45 -20.08
C VAL A 107 4.01 -11.86 -20.62
N ARG A 108 4.54 -12.87 -19.93
CA ARG A 108 3.79 -14.11 -19.69
C ARG A 108 3.37 -14.06 -18.22
N ILE A 109 2.38 -13.23 -17.92
CA ILE A 109 1.73 -13.26 -16.61
C ILE A 109 0.74 -14.41 -16.65
N GLY A 110 1.19 -15.57 -16.15
CA GLY A 110 0.40 -16.80 -16.06
C GLY A 110 1.13 -18.03 -16.57
N GLU A 111 2.16 -18.50 -15.86
CA GLU A 111 2.52 -19.92 -15.82
C GLU A 111 3.43 -20.16 -14.61
N VAL A 112 2.87 -20.87 -13.63
CA VAL A 112 3.61 -21.47 -12.52
C VAL A 112 4.45 -22.58 -13.13
N GLN A 113 5.75 -22.64 -12.83
CA GLN A 113 6.50 -23.88 -13.07
C GLN A 113 5.98 -24.91 -12.06
N ASP A 114 5.12 -25.81 -12.52
CA ASP A 114 4.82 -27.03 -11.78
C ASP A 114 6.15 -27.73 -11.49
N ALA A 115 6.34 -28.10 -10.23
CA ALA A 115 7.43 -28.99 -9.85
C ALA A 115 7.33 -30.26 -10.70
N SER A 116 8.33 -30.51 -11.55
CA SER A 116 8.44 -31.80 -12.24
C SER A 116 8.64 -32.92 -11.21
N PRO A 117 8.00 -34.09 -11.40
CA PRO A 117 8.23 -35.29 -10.59
C PRO A 117 9.63 -35.90 -10.79
#